data_AF-A0ABD3VGE3-F1
#
_entry.id   AF-A0ABD3VGE3-F1
#
_cell.length_a   1.000
_cell.length_b   1.000
_cell.length_c   1.000
_cell.angle_alpha   90.00
_cell.angle_beta   90.00
_cell.angle_gamma   90.00
#
_symmetry.space_group_name_H-M   'P 1'
#
loop_
_entity.id
_entity.type
_entity.pdbx_description
1 polymer ?
#
loop_
_entity_poly.entity_id
_entity_poly.type
_entity_poly.pdbx_seq_one_letter_code
_entity_poly.pdbx_strand_id
1 'polypeptide(L)' 'MEKEREKKCMKRKLMEEEVGTLRKKIKMLESDIKLLFTDANKASDKAEELRSFAHITKANTLRRRAKDKEEERSCKERIK' A
#
# COMPACT_ATOMS: atom_id res chain seq x y z
N MET A 1 28.44 18.54 -26.97
CA MET A 1 27.75 17.23 -27.14
C MET A 1 27.95 16.29 -25.96
N GLU A 2 29.13 16.23 -25.33
CA GLU A 2 29.41 15.32 -24.20
C GLU A 2 28.60 15.65 -22.92
N LYS A 3 28.57 16.93 -22.52
CA LYS A 3 27.78 17.43 -21.36
C LYS A 3 26.28 17.16 -21.45
N GLU A 4 25.71 17.06 -22.65
CA GLU A 4 24.28 16.75 -22.83
C GLU A 4 23.98 15.26 -22.70
N ARG A 5 24.92 14.40 -23.11
CA ARG A 5 24.82 12.94 -22.92
C ARG A 5 24.92 12.58 -21.43
N GLU A 6 25.81 13.24 -20.70
CA GLU A 6 25.94 13.08 -19.24
C GLU A 6 24.66 13.50 -18.51
N LYS A 7 24.07 14.66 -18.85
CA LYS A 7 22.78 15.11 -18.28
C LYS A 7 21.65 14.11 -18.53
N LYS A 8 21.55 13.55 -19.74
CA LYS A 8 20.55 12.53 -20.07
C LYS A 8 20.78 11.23 -19.29
N CYS A 9 22.03 10.81 -19.12
CA CYS A 9 22.39 9.63 -18.33
C CYS A 9 22.00 9.81 -16.85
N MET A 10 22.32 10.95 -16.25
CA MET A 10 21.96 11.24 -14.85
C MET A 10 20.44 11.30 -14.65
N LYS A 11 19.69 11.91 -15.58
CA LYS A 11 18.22 11.93 -15.53
C LYS A 11 17.63 10.52 -15.57
N ARG A 12 18.20 9.62 -16.38
CA ARG A 12 17.77 8.22 -16.47
C ARG A 12 18.02 7.46 -15.17
N LYS A 13 19.20 7.63 -14.56
CA LYS A 13 19.53 7.02 -13.26
C LYS A 13 18.58 7.48 -12.15
N LEU A 14 18.30 8.78 -12.06
CA LEU A 14 17.36 9.32 -11.08
C LEU A 14 15.94 8.75 -11.27
N MET A 15 15.47 8.61 -12.52
CA MET A 15 14.18 7.98 -12.82
C MET A 15 14.17 6.49 -12.43
N GLU A 16 15.26 5.76 -12.68
CA GLU A 16 15.38 4.34 -12.29
C GLU A 16 15.36 4.16 -10.76
N GLU A 17 16.04 5.05 -10.03
CA GLU A 17 15.98 5.09 -8.57
C GLU A 17 14.57 5.39 -8.07
N GLU A 18 13.90 6.39 -8.65
CA GLU A 18 12.52 6.74 -8.31
C GLU A 18 11.57 5.56 -8.55
N VAL A 19 11.63 4.91 -9.71
CA VAL A 19 10.87 3.68 -10.00
C VAL A 19 11.19 2.58 -9.00
N GLY A 20 12.46 2.41 -8.62
CA GLY A 20 12.88 1.46 -7.59
C GLY A 20 12.24 1.74 -6.24
N THR A 21 12.20 2.99 -5.80
CA THR A 21 11.53 3.38 -4.54
C THR A 21 10.02 3.18 -4.60
N LEU A 22 9.37 3.52 -5.71
CA LEU A 22 7.94 3.34 -5.91
C LEU A 22 7.54 1.86 -5.87
N ARG A 23 8.33 0.99 -6.52
CA ARG A 23 8.13 -0.47 -6.45
C ARG A 23 8.24 -1.01 -5.03
N LYS A 24 9.20 -0.53 -4.23
CA LYS A 24 9.31 -0.90 -2.81
C LYS A 24 8.08 -0.44 -2.02
N LYS A 25 7.61 0.80 -2.25
CA LYS A 25 6.38 1.32 -1.61
C LYS A 25 5.14 0.49 -1.96
N ILE A 26 4.99 0.08 -3.23
CA ILE A 26 3.88 -0.80 -3.64
C ILE A 26 3.91 -2.13 -2.87
N LYS A 27 5.06 -2.78 -2.78
CA LYS A 27 5.21 -4.04 -2.02
C LYS A 27 4.87 -3.88 -0.53
N MET A 28 5.28 -2.77 0.08
CA MET A 28 4.92 -2.48 1.48
C MET A 28 3.40 -2.29 1.64
N LEU A 29 2.77 -1.54 0.73
CA LEU A 29 1.31 -1.36 0.73
C LEU A 29 0.57 -2.70 0.56
N GLU A 30 1.04 -3.60 -0.31
CA GLU A 30 0.46 -4.94 -0.45
C GLU A 30 0.52 -5.74 0.85
N SER A 31 1.66 -5.70 1.55
CA SER A 31 1.83 -6.37 2.84
C SER A 31 0.90 -5.80 3.90
N ASP A 32 0.82 -4.47 3.97
CA ASP A 32 -0.03 -3.76 4.92
C ASP A 32 -1.52 -4.07 4.71
N ILE A 33 -1.98 -4.08 3.45
CA ILE A 33 -3.36 -4.41 3.09
C ILE A 33 -3.70 -5.83 3.57
N LYS A 34 -2.81 -6.81 3.30
CA LYS A 34 -2.99 -8.21 3.75
C LYS A 34 -3.08 -8.32 5.28
N LEU A 35 -2.22 -7.58 5.99
CA LEU A 35 -2.25 -7.59 7.46
C LEU A 35 -3.55 -6.99 7.99
N LEU A 36 -3.99 -5.84 7.44
CA LEU A 36 -5.24 -5.19 7.85
C LEU A 36 -6.47 -6.08 7.63
N PHE A 37 -6.53 -6.82 6.52
CA PHE A 37 -7.61 -7.79 6.29
C PHE A 37 -7.55 -8.96 7.26
N THR A 38 -6.35 -9.47 7.56
CA THR A 38 -6.16 -10.55 8.53
C THR A 38 -6.62 -10.12 9.92
N ASP A 39 -6.26 -8.91 10.35
CA ASP A 39 -6.67 -8.37 11.65
C ASP A 39 -8.17 -8.05 11.69
N ALA A 40 -8.75 -7.61 10.56
CA ALA A 40 -10.19 -7.40 10.45
C ALA A 40 -10.96 -8.71 10.61
N ASN A 41 -10.49 -9.80 10.00
CA ASN A 41 -11.11 -11.11 10.13
C ASN A 41 -11.00 -11.62 11.57
N LYS A 42 -9.81 -11.58 12.18
CA LYS A 42 -9.64 -11.94 13.60
C LYS A 42 -10.53 -11.13 14.53
N ALA A 43 -10.72 -9.84 14.25
CA ALA A 43 -11.63 -9.00 15.02
C ALA A 43 -13.11 -9.37 14.79
N SER A 44 -13.47 -9.77 13.57
CA SER A 44 -14.80 -10.26 13.21
C SER A 44 -15.11 -11.58 13.92
N ASP A 45 -14.18 -12.53 13.91
CA ASP A 45 -14.34 -13.83 14.58
C ASP A 45 -14.55 -13.64 16.09
N LYS A 46 -13.71 -12.79 16.72
CA LYS A 46 -13.89 -12.40 18.13
C LYS A 46 -15.22 -11.70 18.40
N ALA A 47 -15.73 -10.92 17.44
CA ALA A 47 -17.01 -10.26 17.59
C ALA A 47 -18.16 -11.28 17.62
N GLU A 48 -18.06 -12.34 16.82
CA GLU A 48 -19.03 -13.44 16.79
C GLU A 48 -18.98 -14.27 18.08
N GLU A 49 -17.76 -14.64 18.52
CA GLU A 49 -17.54 -15.37 19.78
C GLU A 49 -18.07 -14.61 21.00
N LEU A 50 -17.77 -13.31 21.08
CA LEU A 50 -18.10 -12.47 22.24
C LEU A 50 -19.42 -11.72 22.11
N ARG A 51 -20.12 -11.85 20.96
CA ARG A 51 -21.29 -11.05 20.59
C ARG A 51 -21.09 -9.54 20.82
N SER A 52 -19.89 -9.05 20.52
CA SER A 52 -19.44 -7.72 20.91
C SER A 52 -19.45 -6.74 19.74
N PHE A 53 -20.31 -5.74 19.84
CA PHE A 53 -20.42 -4.66 18.86
C PHE A 53 -19.10 -3.88 18.68
N ALA A 54 -18.33 -3.70 19.76
CA ALA A 54 -17.04 -3.00 19.71
C ALA A 54 -16.04 -3.68 18.76
N HIS A 55 -16.03 -5.02 18.74
CA HIS A 55 -15.18 -5.79 17.84
C HIS A 55 -15.64 -5.71 16.37
N ILE A 56 -16.96 -5.62 16.12
CA ILE A 56 -17.52 -5.35 14.78
C ILE A 56 -17.05 -3.98 14.27
N THR A 57 -17.17 -2.94 15.10
CA THR A 57 -16.72 -1.58 14.73
C THR A 57 -15.22 -1.55 14.42
N LYS A 58 -14.42 -2.28 15.20
CA LYS A 58 -12.97 -2.42 14.96
C LYS A 58 -12.68 -3.11 13.63
N ALA A 59 -13.34 -4.23 13.34
CA ALA A 59 -13.18 -4.96 12.08
C ALA A 59 -13.51 -4.08 10.87
N ASN A 60 -14.63 -3.34 10.92
CA ASN A 60 -15.03 -2.44 9.84
C ASN A 60 -14.05 -1.27 9.64
N THR A 61 -13.50 -0.72 10.73
CA THR A 61 -12.47 0.33 10.63
C THR A 61 -11.21 -0.18 9.94
N LEU A 62 -10.79 -1.42 10.23
CA LEU A 62 -9.63 -2.04 9.60
C LEU A 62 -9.87 -2.30 8.11
N ARG A 63 -11.07 -2.77 7.72
CA ARG A 63 -11.45 -2.94 6.31
C ARG A 63 -11.43 -1.62 5.55
N ARG A 64 -11.95 -0.53 6.13
CA ARG A 64 -11.90 0.80 5.51
C ARG A 64 -10.46 1.26 5.28
N ARG A 65 -9.59 1.14 6.29
CA ARG A 65 -8.16 1.47 6.16
C ARG A 65 -7.46 0.63 5.10
N ALA A 66 -7.81 -0.65 4.96
CA ALA A 66 -7.27 -1.51 3.91
C ALA A 66 -7.66 -0.99 2.52
N LYS A 67 -8.93 -0.59 2.35
CA LYS A 67 -9.44 0.01 1.12
C LYS A 67 -8.74 1.33 0.78
N ASP A 68 -8.54 2.22 1.76
CA ASP A 68 -7.82 3.48 1.55
C ASP A 68 -6.38 3.23 1.04
N LYS A 69 -5.69 2.22 1.59
CA LYS A 69 -4.35 1.81 1.13
C LYS A 69 -4.36 1.15 -0.26
N GLU A 70 -5.42 0.42 -0.59
CA GLU A 70 -5.60 -0.18 -1.91
C GLU A 70 -5.80 0.89 -3.00
N GLU A 71 -6.56 1.94 -2.69
CA GLU A 71 -6.72 3.12 -3.55
C GLU A 71 -5.39 3.86 -3.71
N GLU A 72 -4.63 4.06 -2.62
CA GLU A 72 -3.29 4.68 -2.67
C GLU A 72 -2.33 3.88 -3.57
N ARG A 73 -2.39 2.54 -3.49
CA ARG A 73 -1.61 1.66 -4.36
C ARG A 73 -2.04 1.80 -5.81
N SER A 74 -3.35 1.76 -6.09
CA SER A 74 -3.90 1.85 -7.45
C SER A 74 -3.54 3.17 -8.13
N CYS A 75 -3.64 4.29 -7.42
CA CYS A 75 -3.20 5.60 -7.91
C CYS A 75 -1.71 5.63 -8.28
N LYS A 76 -0.85 4.92 -7.54
CA LYS A 76 0.59 4.80 -7.84
C LYS A 76 0.90 3.85 -9.00
N GLU A 77 0.08 2.82 -9.22
CA GLU A 77 0.23 1.89 -10.36
C GLU A 77 -0.21 2.51 -11.70
N ARG A 78 -1.14 3.48 -11.67
CA ARG A 78 -1.61 4.23 -12.85
C ARG A 78 -0.58 5.23 -13.43
N ILE A 79 0.59 5.35 -12.82
CA ILE A 79 1.72 6.19 -13.29
C ILE A 79 2.66 5.38 -14.22
N LYS A 80 2.35 4.11 -14.52
CA LYS A 80 3.02 3.32 -15.57
C LYS A 80 2.66 3.83 -16.96
#